data_AF-A0A538DKH0-F1
#
_entry.id   AF-A0A538DKH0-F1
#
_cell.length_a   1.000
_cell.length_b   1.000
_cell.length_c   1.000
_cell.angle_alpha   90.00
_cell.angle_beta   90.00
_cell.angle_gamma   90.00
#
_symmetry.space_group_name_H-M   'P 1'
#
loop_
_entity.id
_entity.type
_entity.pdbx_description
1 polymer ?
#
loop_
_entity_poly.entity_id
_entity_poly.type
_entity_poly.pdbx_seq_one_letter_code
_entity_poly.pdbx_strand_id
1 'polypeptide(L)'
;MRLAAFLILAGALAAIGAPSAAATNECRGLQVCVRVAGPWVVVPAGLKTPRAHVDFRLSCPRGYLAAGLDTELTDQAIDVEFAGKIGSPVNPGVTTSRAVVFRASYTGTSPRGPSFRAHLGCVPSAGGGGGPVPYRRPAALFPPGQPTVLRVRTLRLRAGLVRGAAACGKSERLISGWHAVAFYSAAPPSESLIQSVSAARTVSGSRVEVRARSGPAVQTVRGIVQVGAVCGGGS
;
A
#
# COMPACT_ATOMS: atom_id res chain seq x y z
N MET A 1 47.72 -53.35 28.67
CA MET A 1 46.32 -53.86 28.60
C MET A 1 45.44 -52.67 28.23
N ARG A 2 45.23 -52.36 26.95
CA ARG A 2 44.15 -52.86 26.05
C ARG A 2 42.75 -52.78 26.68
N LEU A 3 41.96 -51.79 26.27
CA LEU A 3 40.48 -51.71 26.19
C LEU A 3 40.10 -50.23 26.03
N ALA A 4 39.22 -49.73 25.17
CA ALA A 4 38.64 -50.13 23.90
C ALA A 4 37.99 -48.83 23.36
N ALA A 5 38.06 -48.59 22.04
CA ALA A 5 37.38 -47.49 21.37
C ALA A 5 35.88 -47.77 21.24
N PHE A 6 35.02 -46.77 21.47
CA PHE A 6 33.69 -46.67 20.85
C PHE A 6 33.31 -45.20 20.62
N LEU A 7 33.34 -44.81 19.36
CA LEU A 7 32.65 -43.66 18.77
C LEU A 7 31.13 -43.93 18.77
N ILE A 8 30.31 -43.03 19.32
CA ILE A 8 28.98 -42.75 18.75
C ILE A 8 28.71 -41.24 18.77
N LEU A 9 28.58 -40.73 17.55
CA LEU A 9 28.24 -39.39 17.11
C LEU A 9 26.74 -39.10 17.44
N ALA A 10 26.45 -38.25 18.42
CA ALA A 10 25.09 -37.73 18.61
C ALA A 10 24.95 -36.43 17.81
N GLY A 11 24.44 -36.58 16.59
CA GLY A 11 24.25 -35.51 15.61
C GLY A 11 23.35 -34.38 16.11
N ALA A 12 23.78 -33.16 15.79
CA ALA A 12 23.01 -31.94 15.91
C ALA A 12 21.69 -32.07 15.12
N LEU A 13 20.59 -32.31 15.83
CA LEU A 13 19.26 -32.36 15.25
C LEU A 13 18.58 -30.99 15.36
N ALA A 14 18.58 -30.32 14.21
CA ALA A 14 17.56 -29.41 13.71
C ALA A 14 17.18 -28.22 14.61
N ALA A 15 17.85 -27.09 14.36
CA ALA A 15 17.16 -25.81 14.34
C ALA A 15 16.11 -25.86 13.21
N ILE A 16 14.94 -26.44 13.49
CA ILE A 16 13.76 -26.26 12.66
C ILE A 16 13.48 -24.76 12.74
N GLY A 17 13.82 -24.06 11.66
CA GLY A 17 13.44 -22.68 11.48
C GLY A 17 11.93 -22.61 11.61
N ALA A 18 11.46 -22.15 12.77
CA ALA A 18 10.06 -21.80 12.94
C ALA A 18 9.72 -20.85 11.79
N PRO A 19 8.66 -21.12 11.00
CA PRO A 19 8.21 -20.11 10.05
C PRO A 19 7.94 -18.88 10.90
N SER A 20 8.63 -17.77 10.59
CA SER A 20 8.31 -16.48 11.18
C SER A 20 6.80 -16.35 11.07
N ALA A 21 6.09 -16.33 12.19
CA ALA A 21 4.67 -16.06 12.21
C ALA A 21 4.52 -14.68 11.56
N ALA A 22 4.23 -14.67 10.26
CA ALA A 22 4.02 -13.44 9.54
C ALA A 22 2.81 -12.81 10.21
N ALA A 23 2.98 -11.63 10.79
CA ALA A 23 1.89 -10.88 11.44
C ALA A 23 0.74 -10.58 10.48
N THR A 24 0.91 -10.87 9.19
CA THR A 24 -0.02 -10.59 8.10
C THR A 24 -0.30 -11.82 7.21
N ASN A 25 -1.48 -11.81 6.62
CA ASN A 25 -2.17 -12.90 5.93
C ASN A 25 -2.37 -12.63 4.45
N GLU A 26 -1.66 -11.66 3.88
CA GLU A 26 -1.77 -11.23 2.48
C GLU A 26 -1.45 -12.35 1.48
N CYS A 27 -0.73 -13.40 1.90
CA CYS A 27 -0.47 -14.60 1.08
C CYS A 27 -1.20 -15.86 1.57
N ARG A 28 -2.06 -15.76 2.59
CA ARG A 28 -2.77 -16.93 3.15
C ARG A 28 -3.73 -17.50 2.10
N GLY A 29 -3.59 -18.78 1.78
CA GLY A 29 -4.41 -19.47 0.79
C GLY A 29 -3.95 -19.33 -0.66
N LEU A 30 -2.83 -18.64 -0.93
CA LEU A 30 -2.26 -18.51 -2.27
C LEU A 30 -1.11 -19.50 -2.47
N GLN A 31 -1.19 -20.31 -3.53
CA GLN A 31 -0.18 -21.34 -3.83
C GLN A 31 1.20 -20.74 -4.20
N VAL A 32 1.20 -19.63 -4.95
CA VAL A 32 2.40 -18.88 -5.32
C VAL A 32 2.18 -17.42 -4.95
N CYS A 33 2.94 -16.91 -3.98
CA CYS A 33 2.75 -15.54 -3.52
C CYS A 33 4.06 -14.89 -3.06
N VAL A 34 4.30 -13.68 -3.54
CA VAL A 34 5.38 -12.81 -3.10
C VAL A 34 4.78 -11.77 -2.15
N ARG A 35 5.28 -11.72 -0.92
CA ARG A 35 4.90 -10.71 0.08
C ARG A 35 5.59 -9.40 -0.23
N VAL A 36 4.83 -8.31 -0.29
CA VAL A 36 5.35 -6.95 -0.46
C VAL A 36 4.86 -6.10 0.70
N ALA A 37 5.79 -5.75 1.59
CA ALA A 37 5.54 -4.80 2.66
C ALA A 37 5.81 -3.37 2.17
N GLY A 38 4.86 -2.48 2.43
CA GLY A 38 4.98 -1.05 2.23
C GLY A 38 5.75 -0.36 3.36
N PRO A 39 5.95 0.96 3.27
CA PRO A 39 6.38 1.77 4.41
C PRO A 39 5.25 1.92 5.44
N TRP A 40 5.61 2.34 6.65
CA TRP A 40 4.66 2.83 7.64
C TRP A 40 4.11 4.19 7.20
N VAL A 41 2.82 4.26 6.91
CA VAL A 41 2.09 5.44 6.44
C VAL A 41 1.45 6.13 7.64
N VAL A 42 1.69 7.44 7.78
CA VAL A 42 1.11 8.26 8.85
C VAL A 42 -0.36 8.54 8.57
N VAL A 43 -1.22 8.27 9.55
CA VAL A 43 -2.66 8.53 9.51
C VAL A 43 -2.97 9.82 10.27
N PRO A 44 -3.69 10.78 9.68
CA PRO A 44 -4.13 11.98 10.39
C PRO A 44 -5.06 11.64 11.57
N ALA A 45 -4.66 11.98 12.80
CA ALA A 45 -5.49 11.79 14.01
C ALA A 45 -6.37 13.00 14.37
N GLY A 46 -6.71 13.84 13.39
CA GLY A 46 -7.55 15.00 13.61
C GLY A 46 -8.95 14.62 14.08
N LEU A 47 -9.46 15.32 15.10
CA LEU A 47 -10.79 15.07 15.68
C LEU A 47 -11.94 15.79 14.95
N LYS A 48 -11.65 16.57 13.91
CA LYS A 48 -12.67 17.31 13.15
C LYS A 48 -13.51 16.36 12.29
N THR A 49 -14.80 16.69 12.14
CA THR A 49 -15.73 15.97 11.25
C THR A 49 -15.96 16.78 9.97
N PRO A 50 -15.87 16.16 8.77
CA PRO A 50 -15.53 14.76 8.54
C PRO A 50 -14.08 14.43 8.90
N ARG A 51 -13.84 13.20 9.38
CA ARG A 51 -12.50 12.73 9.74
C ARG A 51 -11.59 12.77 8.53
N ALA A 52 -10.37 13.27 8.73
CA ALA A 52 -9.37 13.25 7.69
C ALA A 52 -8.93 11.80 7.42
N HIS A 53 -8.69 11.48 6.16
CA HIS A 53 -8.13 10.21 5.73
C HIS A 53 -6.84 10.44 4.96
N VAL A 54 -6.05 9.37 4.85
CA VAL A 54 -4.85 9.30 4.02
C VAL A 54 -5.02 8.20 2.99
N ASP A 55 -4.68 8.49 1.74
CA ASP A 55 -4.62 7.52 0.66
C ASP A 55 -3.16 7.17 0.38
N PHE A 56 -2.83 5.88 0.29
CA PHE A 56 -1.50 5.42 -0.08
C PHE A 56 -1.57 4.28 -1.08
N ARG A 57 -0.86 4.42 -2.20
CA ARG A 57 -0.76 3.40 -3.24
C ARG A 57 0.47 2.53 -3.02
N LEU A 58 0.24 1.24 -2.83
CA LEU A 58 1.27 0.20 -2.88
C LEU A 58 1.19 -0.57 -4.21
N SER A 59 2.29 -1.15 -4.66
CA SER A 59 2.31 -1.89 -5.92
C SER A 59 3.22 -3.11 -5.86
N CYS A 60 2.76 -4.20 -6.46
CA CYS A 60 3.54 -5.38 -6.76
C CYS A 60 4.66 -5.06 -7.79
N PRO A 61 5.72 -5.89 -7.80
CA PRO A 61 6.73 -5.90 -8.85
C PRO A 61 6.13 -6.05 -10.25
N ARG A 62 6.91 -5.71 -11.28
CA ARG A 62 6.50 -5.96 -12.67
C ARG A 62 6.30 -7.46 -12.89
N GLY A 63 5.25 -7.84 -13.63
CA GLY A 63 4.89 -9.24 -13.88
C GLY A 63 4.03 -9.88 -12.79
N TYR A 64 3.63 -9.13 -11.76
CA TYR A 64 2.79 -9.61 -10.67
C TYR A 64 1.51 -8.77 -10.52
N LEU A 65 0.44 -9.42 -10.08
CA LEU A 65 -0.84 -8.82 -9.74
C LEU A 65 -1.07 -8.87 -8.22
N ALA A 66 -1.76 -7.87 -7.68
CA ALA A 66 -2.21 -7.95 -6.29
C ALA A 66 -3.33 -8.99 -6.18
N ALA A 67 -3.19 -9.94 -5.26
CA ALA A 67 -4.15 -11.02 -5.02
C ALA A 67 -4.50 -11.19 -3.54
N GLY A 68 -3.74 -10.57 -2.63
CA GLY A 68 -4.11 -10.48 -1.23
C GLY A 68 -3.68 -9.17 -0.62
N LEU A 69 -4.37 -8.77 0.45
CA LEU A 69 -4.29 -7.47 1.09
C LEU A 69 -4.27 -7.68 2.59
N ASP A 70 -3.39 -6.98 3.28
CA ASP A 70 -3.42 -6.91 4.73
C ASP A 70 -2.77 -5.62 5.23
N THR A 71 -2.89 -5.34 6.52
CA THR A 71 -2.27 -4.21 7.18
C THR A 71 -1.81 -4.53 8.59
N GLU A 72 -0.64 -4.00 8.96
CA GLU A 72 -0.25 -3.85 10.36
C GLU A 72 -0.65 -2.47 10.85
N LEU A 73 -1.19 -2.37 12.07
CA LEU A 73 -1.72 -1.13 12.65
C LEU A 73 -0.97 -0.81 13.94
N THR A 74 -0.63 0.46 14.18
CA THR A 74 -0.14 0.89 15.50
C THR A 74 -1.26 1.09 16.52
N ASP A 75 -2.51 1.19 16.05
CA ASP A 75 -3.69 1.41 16.87
C ASP A 75 -4.89 0.73 16.19
N GLN A 76 -5.69 0.01 16.97
CA GLN A 76 -6.90 -0.68 16.50
C GLN A 76 -8.00 0.27 16.02
N ALA A 77 -7.96 1.54 16.40
CA ALA A 77 -8.91 2.56 15.97
C ALA A 77 -8.59 3.13 14.57
N ILE A 78 -7.57 2.58 13.88
CA ILE A 78 -7.35 2.87 12.46
C ILE A 78 -8.32 2.01 11.65
N ASP A 79 -9.20 2.68 10.92
CA ASP A 79 -10.05 2.04 9.92
C ASP A 79 -9.37 2.10 8.56
N VAL A 80 -9.30 0.96 7.84
CA VAL A 80 -8.61 0.84 6.56
C VAL A 80 -9.54 0.26 5.50
N GLU A 81 -9.70 1.01 4.41
CA GLU A 81 -10.37 0.60 3.19
C GLU A 81 -9.35 0.26 2.10
N PHE A 82 -9.67 -0.74 1.28
CA PHE A 82 -8.82 -1.15 0.16
C PHE A 82 -9.53 -0.87 -1.18
N ALA A 83 -9.09 0.16 -1.89
CA ALA A 83 -9.59 0.48 -3.21
C ALA A 83 -8.75 -0.22 -4.30
N GLY A 84 -9.22 -1.40 -4.72
CA GLY A 84 -8.69 -2.15 -5.85
C GLY A 84 -9.44 -1.84 -7.15
N LYS A 85 -8.74 -1.90 -8.30
CA LYS A 85 -9.40 -1.91 -9.62
C LYS A 85 -9.64 -3.35 -10.06
N ILE A 86 -10.91 -3.70 -10.28
CA ILE A 86 -11.35 -5.01 -10.72
C ILE A 86 -11.99 -4.85 -12.10
N GLY A 87 -11.42 -5.49 -13.14
CA GLY A 87 -12.02 -5.57 -14.49
C GLY A 87 -12.92 -6.81 -14.66
N SER A 88 -13.66 -6.92 -15.76
CA SER A 88 -14.47 -8.12 -16.11
C SER A 88 -13.74 -9.05 -17.08
N PRO A 89 -13.98 -10.40 -17.06
CA PRO A 89 -14.36 -11.26 -15.94
C PRO A 89 -13.14 -11.56 -15.04
N VAL A 90 -13.41 -11.71 -13.74
CA VAL A 90 -12.42 -12.13 -12.75
C VAL A 90 -12.54 -13.62 -12.48
N ASN A 91 -11.43 -14.35 -12.62
CA ASN A 91 -11.33 -15.67 -11.98
C ASN A 91 -11.39 -15.48 -10.45
N PRO A 92 -11.90 -16.46 -9.68
CA PRO A 92 -11.92 -16.39 -8.22
C PRO A 92 -10.51 -16.07 -7.67
N GLY A 93 -10.39 -14.95 -6.92
CA GLY A 93 -9.15 -14.53 -6.24
C GLY A 93 -8.32 -13.42 -6.90
N VAL A 94 -8.82 -12.74 -7.95
CA VAL A 94 -7.98 -11.88 -8.81
C VAL A 94 -8.39 -10.40 -8.75
N THR A 95 -7.50 -9.52 -8.26
CA THR A 95 -7.49 -8.13 -8.73
C THR A 95 -6.78 -8.09 -10.09
N THR A 96 -7.29 -7.34 -11.07
CA THR A 96 -6.64 -7.21 -12.40
C THR A 96 -5.47 -6.21 -12.38
N SER A 97 -5.11 -5.68 -11.21
CA SER A 97 -4.15 -4.58 -11.07
C SER A 97 -2.95 -5.01 -10.24
N ARG A 98 -1.76 -4.53 -10.65
CA ARG A 98 -0.54 -4.67 -9.83
C ARG A 98 -0.53 -3.73 -8.61
N ALA A 99 -1.51 -2.85 -8.46
CA ALA A 99 -1.51 -1.78 -7.46
C ALA A 99 -2.87 -1.62 -6.80
N VAL A 100 -2.85 -1.32 -5.51
CA VAL A 100 -4.03 -1.06 -4.68
C VAL A 100 -3.80 0.22 -3.89
N VAL A 101 -4.86 0.99 -3.69
CA VAL A 101 -4.87 2.14 -2.79
C VAL A 101 -5.42 1.70 -1.44
N PHE A 102 -4.67 1.99 -0.39
CA PHE A 102 -5.05 1.82 0.99
C PHE A 102 -5.49 3.19 1.49
N ARG A 103 -6.75 3.30 1.90
CA ARG A 103 -7.31 4.50 2.49
C ARG A 103 -7.48 4.26 3.98
N ALA A 104 -6.83 5.07 4.81
CA ALA A 104 -6.92 4.92 6.25
C ALA A 104 -7.47 6.19 6.90
N SER A 105 -8.33 6.01 7.90
CA SER A 105 -8.81 7.08 8.77
C SER A 105 -8.65 6.68 10.23
N TYR A 106 -8.43 7.65 11.12
CA TYR A 106 -8.35 7.39 12.55
C TYR A 106 -9.67 7.75 13.23
N THR A 107 -10.29 6.75 13.86
CA THR A 107 -11.59 6.87 14.52
C THR A 107 -11.47 7.03 16.04
N GLY A 108 -10.25 6.92 16.58
CA GLY A 108 -9.98 7.08 18.00
C GLY A 108 -10.02 8.53 18.49
N THR A 109 -9.66 8.70 19.76
CA THR A 109 -9.70 9.97 20.49
C THR A 109 -8.31 10.53 20.83
N SER A 110 -7.25 9.73 20.67
CA SER A 110 -5.88 10.14 20.98
C SER A 110 -5.26 10.93 19.83
N PRO A 111 -4.64 12.09 20.07
CA PRO A 111 -3.99 12.87 19.01
C PRO A 111 -2.59 12.37 18.66
N ARG A 112 -2.19 11.16 19.08
CA ARG A 112 -0.94 10.52 18.65
C ARG A 112 -0.91 10.41 17.12
N GLY A 113 0.24 10.17 16.52
CA GLY A 113 0.40 9.87 15.10
C GLY A 113 0.26 8.38 14.81
N PRO A 114 -0.95 7.81 14.71
CA PRO A 114 -1.14 6.44 14.31
C PRO A 114 -0.54 6.23 12.92
N SER A 115 -0.03 5.05 12.68
CA SER A 115 0.45 4.64 11.38
C SER A 115 0.03 3.22 11.07
N PHE A 116 -0.03 2.91 9.79
CA PHE A 116 -0.26 1.55 9.32
C PHE A 116 0.82 1.16 8.32
N ARG A 117 1.13 -0.12 8.22
CA ARG A 117 1.95 -0.68 7.15
C ARG A 117 1.05 -1.47 6.23
N ALA A 118 1.05 -1.12 4.95
CA ALA A 118 0.30 -1.84 3.91
C ALA A 118 1.06 -3.11 3.47
N HIS A 119 0.35 -4.21 3.26
CA HIS A 119 0.90 -5.47 2.75
C HIS A 119 0.14 -5.92 1.51
N LEU A 120 0.88 -6.33 0.46
CA LEU A 120 0.33 -6.98 -0.73
C LEU A 120 0.85 -8.40 -0.84
N GLY A 121 -0.08 -9.33 -1.07
CA GLY A 121 0.22 -10.63 -1.65
C GLY A 121 0.20 -10.52 -3.16
N CYS A 122 1.35 -10.78 -3.78
CA CYS A 122 1.55 -10.62 -5.21
C CYS A 122 1.69 -11.98 -5.90
N VAL A 123 0.83 -12.29 -6.86
CA VAL A 123 0.86 -13.53 -7.66
C VAL A 123 1.39 -13.23 -9.06
N PRO A 124 2.12 -14.15 -9.72
CA PRO A 124 2.50 -13.97 -11.12
C PRO A 124 1.28 -13.73 -12.00
N SER A 125 1.40 -12.85 -13.00
CA SER A 125 0.29 -12.50 -13.90
C SER A 125 -0.09 -13.59 -14.92
N ALA A 126 0.33 -14.84 -14.72
CA ALA A 126 0.05 -15.95 -15.63
C ALA A 126 -1.26 -16.65 -15.24
N GLY A 127 -2.29 -16.50 -16.06
CA GLY A 127 -3.57 -17.20 -15.89
C GLY A 127 -4.53 -16.88 -17.03
N GLY A 128 -4.67 -17.82 -17.98
CA GLY A 128 -5.66 -17.79 -19.05
C GLY A 128 -6.76 -18.80 -18.74
N GLY A 129 -8.00 -18.32 -18.61
CA GLY A 129 -9.21 -19.14 -18.63
C GLY A 129 -10.10 -18.64 -19.74
N GLY A 130 -10.21 -19.41 -20.82
CA GLY A 130 -11.10 -19.13 -21.94
C GLY A 130 -12.38 -19.95 -21.81
N GLY A 131 -13.52 -19.29 -21.83
CA GLY A 131 -14.83 -19.94 -21.93
C GLY A 131 -15.94 -18.90 -21.94
N PRO A 132 -16.78 -18.83 -22.98
CA PRO A 132 -17.97 -18.00 -22.93
C PRO A 132 -18.92 -18.55 -21.87
N VAL A 133 -19.22 -17.76 -20.84
CA VAL A 133 -20.43 -17.96 -20.03
C VAL A 133 -21.60 -17.35 -20.80
N PRO A 134 -22.61 -18.12 -21.19
CA PRO A 134 -23.77 -17.57 -21.88
C PRO A 134 -24.55 -16.68 -20.90
N TYR A 135 -24.51 -15.37 -21.16
CA TYR A 135 -25.39 -14.40 -20.50
C TYR A 135 -26.18 -13.64 -21.56
N ARG A 136 -27.51 -13.73 -21.49
CA ARG A 136 -28.39 -12.92 -22.35
C ARG A 136 -28.34 -11.48 -21.84
N ARG A 137 -27.76 -10.57 -22.64
CA ARG A 137 -27.82 -9.13 -22.36
C ARG A 137 -29.26 -8.64 -22.56
N PRO A 138 -29.90 -8.04 -21.54
CA PRO A 138 -31.09 -7.21 -21.76
C PRO A 138 -30.76 -6.07 -22.73
N ALA A 139 -31.72 -5.70 -23.58
CA ALA A 139 -31.64 -4.44 -24.31
C ALA A 139 -31.67 -3.28 -23.30
N ALA A 140 -30.77 -2.31 -23.45
CA ALA A 140 -30.52 -1.15 -22.57
C ALA A 140 -29.53 -1.32 -21.39
N LEU A 141 -28.46 -2.12 -21.55
CA LEU A 141 -27.30 -2.05 -20.65
C LEU A 141 -26.07 -1.47 -21.36
N PHE A 142 -25.47 -0.43 -20.77
CA PHE A 142 -24.19 0.12 -21.20
C PHE A 142 -23.03 -0.59 -20.48
N PRO A 143 -21.89 -0.82 -21.13
CA PRO A 143 -20.70 -1.28 -20.43
C PRO A 143 -20.28 -0.23 -19.38
N PRO A 144 -19.65 -0.65 -18.26
CA PRO A 144 -19.07 0.32 -17.32
C PRO A 144 -18.09 1.24 -18.06
N GLY A 145 -18.15 2.54 -17.76
CA GLY A 145 -17.22 3.52 -18.32
C GLY A 145 -15.76 3.23 -17.92
N GLN A 146 -14.81 3.91 -18.57
CA GLN A 146 -13.40 3.78 -18.23
C GLN A 146 -13.16 4.16 -16.76
N PRO A 147 -12.50 3.31 -15.95
CA PRO A 147 -12.25 3.62 -14.55
C PRO A 147 -11.26 4.78 -14.42
N THR A 148 -11.44 5.62 -13.39
CA THR A 148 -10.58 6.76 -13.10
C THR A 148 -9.10 6.39 -13.09
N VAL A 149 -8.24 7.15 -13.76
CA VAL A 149 -6.79 6.93 -13.81
C VAL A 149 -6.15 7.52 -12.56
N LEU A 150 -5.38 6.71 -11.84
CA LEU A 150 -4.63 7.16 -10.67
C LEU A 150 -3.19 7.46 -11.04
N ARG A 151 -2.82 8.74 -11.02
CA ARG A 151 -1.46 9.21 -11.30
C ARG A 151 -0.76 9.52 -9.99
N VAL A 152 0.32 8.79 -9.71
CA VAL A 152 1.02 8.85 -8.41
C VAL A 152 2.49 9.16 -8.62
N ARG A 153 3.03 10.06 -7.80
CA ARG A 153 4.46 10.33 -7.71
C ARG A 153 4.92 10.16 -6.27
N THR A 154 6.08 9.52 -6.10
CA THR A 154 6.72 9.38 -4.78
C THR A 154 7.97 10.25 -4.76
N LEU A 155 8.11 11.06 -3.71
CA LEU A 155 9.26 11.93 -3.48
C LEU A 155 9.98 11.44 -2.22
N ARG A 156 11.31 11.42 -2.25
CA ARG A 156 12.10 11.13 -1.06
C ARG A 156 12.13 12.36 -0.15
N LEU A 157 11.86 12.16 1.13
CA LEU A 157 12.05 13.20 2.13
C LEU A 157 13.55 13.38 2.41
N ARG A 158 13.94 14.63 2.60
CA ARG A 158 15.26 15.06 3.04
C ARG A 158 15.05 16.19 4.05
N ALA A 159 16.03 16.44 4.91
CA ALA A 159 15.97 17.61 5.79
C ALA A 159 15.77 18.89 4.95
N GLY A 160 14.86 19.77 5.39
CA GLY A 160 14.44 20.96 4.64
C GLY A 160 13.13 20.77 3.87
N LEU A 161 12.97 21.52 2.78
CA LEU A 161 11.74 21.57 1.97
C LEU A 161 11.87 20.71 0.70
N VAL A 162 10.90 19.84 0.47
CA VAL A 162 10.71 19.09 -0.77
C VAL A 162 9.39 19.48 -1.41
N ARG A 163 9.39 19.65 -2.74
CA ARG A 163 8.19 19.93 -3.54
C ARG A 163 8.05 18.91 -4.65
N GLY A 164 6.82 18.58 -4.99
CA GLY A 164 6.53 17.84 -6.20
C GLY A 164 5.04 17.78 -6.47
N ALA A 165 4.68 17.17 -7.59
CA ALA A 165 3.31 17.18 -8.06
C ALA A 165 2.95 15.92 -8.85
N ALA A 166 1.66 15.59 -8.82
CA ALA A 166 0.99 14.70 -9.74
C ALA A 166 -0.01 15.53 -10.56
N ALA A 167 -0.24 15.18 -11.83
CA ALA A 167 -1.15 15.91 -12.71
C ALA A 167 -1.85 14.94 -13.65
N CYS A 168 -3.09 15.28 -14.03
CA CYS A 168 -3.84 14.59 -15.06
C CYS A 168 -3.30 14.88 -16.46
N GLY A 169 -3.53 13.96 -17.39
CA GLY A 169 -3.22 14.13 -18.81
C GLY A 169 -4.06 15.22 -19.47
N LYS A 170 -3.71 15.59 -20.70
CA LYS A 170 -4.35 16.71 -21.42
C LYS A 170 -5.87 16.53 -21.63
N SER A 171 -6.34 15.30 -21.83
CA SER A 171 -7.76 14.95 -22.02
C SER A 171 -8.45 14.47 -20.75
N GLU A 172 -7.77 14.53 -19.61
CA GLU A 172 -8.26 14.04 -18.33
C GLU A 172 -8.63 15.22 -17.41
N ARG A 173 -9.70 15.06 -16.64
CA ARG A 173 -10.12 15.99 -15.60
C ARG A 173 -9.68 15.48 -14.24
N LEU A 174 -9.12 16.37 -13.42
CA LEU A 174 -8.86 16.08 -12.01
C LEU A 174 -10.17 15.97 -11.24
N ILE A 175 -10.42 14.80 -10.65
CA ILE A 175 -11.56 14.53 -9.78
C ILE A 175 -11.18 14.82 -8.33
N SER A 176 -10.03 14.32 -7.89
CA SER A 176 -9.55 14.52 -6.52
C SER A 176 -8.04 14.39 -6.41
N GLY A 177 -7.47 14.86 -5.30
CA GLY A 177 -6.04 14.84 -5.04
C GLY A 177 -5.71 14.56 -3.58
N TRP A 178 -4.62 13.84 -3.34
CA TRP A 178 -4.18 13.44 -2.01
C TRP A 178 -2.66 13.49 -1.87
N HIS A 179 -2.20 13.41 -0.63
CA HIS A 179 -0.80 13.14 -0.31
C HIS A 179 -0.72 12.23 0.93
N ALA A 180 0.40 11.53 1.08
CA ALA A 180 0.68 10.67 2.22
C ALA A 180 2.16 10.75 2.60
N VAL A 181 2.46 10.81 3.90
CA VAL A 181 3.82 10.71 4.43
C VAL A 181 4.04 9.28 4.91
N ALA A 182 5.19 8.69 4.58
CA ALA A 182 5.49 7.33 5.00
C ALA A 182 6.99 7.11 5.24
N PHE A 183 7.33 6.12 6.07
CA PHE A 183 8.69 5.79 6.47
C PHE A 183 8.99 4.30 6.26
N TYR A 184 10.08 3.99 5.56
CA TYR A 184 10.56 2.62 5.46
C TYR A 184 11.42 2.27 6.69
N SER A 185 10.85 1.48 7.58
CA SER A 185 11.50 0.94 8.79
C SER A 185 10.86 -0.40 9.17
N ALA A 186 11.59 -1.21 9.94
CA ALA A 186 11.06 -2.48 10.45
C ALA A 186 9.94 -2.24 11.47
N ALA A 187 10.19 -1.36 12.45
CA ALA A 187 9.23 -0.94 13.47
C ALA A 187 8.47 0.33 13.05
N PRO A 188 7.30 0.60 13.67
CA PRO A 188 6.57 1.85 13.45
C PRO A 188 7.43 3.10 13.73
N PRO A 189 7.21 4.21 13.02
CA PRO A 189 7.88 5.47 13.29
C PRO A 189 7.51 5.99 14.69
N SER A 190 8.47 6.61 15.38
CA SER A 190 8.20 7.30 16.63
C SER A 190 7.35 8.56 16.41
N GLU A 191 6.64 8.99 17.45
CA GLU A 191 5.89 10.25 17.43
C GLU A 191 6.80 11.44 17.07
N SER A 192 8.01 11.48 17.62
CA SER A 192 8.99 12.54 17.31
C SER A 192 9.40 12.59 15.84
N LEU A 193 9.53 11.42 15.18
CA LEU A 193 9.82 11.34 13.76
C LEU A 193 8.63 11.82 12.93
N ILE A 194 7.41 11.42 13.30
CA ILE A 194 6.18 11.86 12.64
C ILE A 194 6.04 13.38 12.72
N GLN A 195 6.16 13.95 13.92
CA GLN A 195 6.06 15.39 14.17
C GLN A 195 7.17 16.20 13.52
N SER A 196 8.31 15.58 13.20
CA SER A 196 9.39 16.24 12.45
C SER A 196 9.04 16.51 10.99
N VAL A 197 7.92 15.96 10.47
CA VAL A 197 7.48 16.12 9.09
C VAL A 197 6.12 16.80 9.03
N SER A 198 6.03 17.85 8.22
CA SER A 198 4.75 18.48 7.86
C SER A 198 4.59 18.47 6.35
N ALA A 199 3.41 18.09 5.86
CA ALA A 199 3.08 18.10 4.44
C ALA A 199 1.76 18.82 4.21
N ALA A 200 1.71 19.64 3.17
CA ALA A 200 0.52 20.32 2.73
C ALA A 200 0.34 20.12 1.23
N ARG A 201 -0.91 19.97 0.79
CA ARG A 201 -1.26 19.90 -0.62
C ARG A 201 -2.02 21.14 -1.07
N THR A 202 -1.82 21.49 -2.33
CA THR A 202 -2.63 22.48 -3.05
C THR A 202 -3.11 21.86 -4.35
N VAL A 203 -4.36 22.09 -4.70
CA VAL A 203 -4.97 21.62 -5.94
C VAL A 203 -5.20 22.82 -6.83
N SER A 204 -4.73 22.77 -8.07
CA SER A 204 -4.89 23.84 -9.06
C SER A 204 -5.03 23.25 -10.46
N GLY A 205 -6.13 23.57 -11.14
CA GLY A 205 -6.45 23.01 -12.45
C GLY A 205 -6.46 21.49 -12.43
N SER A 206 -5.63 20.88 -13.27
CA SER A 206 -5.47 19.42 -13.38
C SER A 206 -4.33 18.85 -12.50
N ARG A 207 -3.77 19.65 -11.58
CA ARG A 207 -2.56 19.34 -10.83
C ARG A 207 -2.78 19.34 -9.32
N VAL A 208 -2.12 18.39 -8.66
CA VAL A 208 -2.00 18.28 -7.21
C VAL A 208 -0.55 18.50 -6.86
N GLU A 209 -0.24 19.59 -6.18
CA GLU A 209 1.09 19.89 -5.68
C GLU A 209 1.18 19.57 -4.19
N VAL A 210 2.34 19.07 -3.76
CA VAL A 210 2.65 18.85 -2.35
C VAL A 210 3.93 19.60 -1.98
N ARG A 211 3.91 20.18 -0.78
CA ARG A 211 5.06 20.78 -0.11
C ARG A 211 5.26 20.04 1.20
N ALA A 212 6.40 19.39 1.36
CA ALA A 212 6.76 18.68 2.58
C ALA A 212 7.99 19.33 3.21
N ARG A 213 7.92 19.68 4.49
CA ARG A 213 9.07 20.12 5.29
C ARG A 213 9.43 19.02 6.28
N SER A 214 10.71 18.76 6.45
CA SER A 214 11.19 17.70 7.34
C SER A 214 12.41 18.15 8.14
N GLY A 215 12.46 17.78 9.41
CA GLY A 215 13.63 17.99 10.28
C GLY A 215 14.75 16.97 10.02
N PRO A 216 15.90 17.10 10.72
CA PRO A 216 17.06 16.21 10.55
C PRO A 216 16.77 14.72 10.82
N ALA A 217 15.75 14.41 11.63
CA ALA A 217 15.36 13.04 11.98
C ALA A 217 15.04 12.16 10.76
N VAL A 218 14.63 12.74 9.62
CA VAL A 218 14.38 11.95 8.39
C VAL A 218 15.64 11.49 7.68
N GLN A 219 16.84 11.85 8.16
CA GLN A 219 18.11 11.37 7.59
C GLN A 219 18.46 9.95 8.06
N THR A 220 17.96 9.54 9.23
CA THR A 220 18.22 8.21 9.81
C THR A 220 17.29 7.12 9.28
N VAL A 221 16.25 7.50 8.54
CA VAL A 221 15.23 6.60 7.99
C VAL A 221 14.88 7.01 6.57
N ARG A 222 14.49 6.06 5.71
CA ARG A 222 14.01 6.42 4.38
C ARG A 222 12.55 6.90 4.45
N GLY A 223 12.37 8.20 4.66
CA GLY A 223 11.09 8.89 4.55
C GLY A 223 10.68 9.21 3.10
N ILE A 224 9.39 9.15 2.81
CA ILE A 224 8.80 9.53 1.53
C ILE A 224 7.54 10.38 1.72
N VAL A 225 7.23 11.18 0.71
CA VAL A 225 5.88 11.72 0.51
C VAL A 225 5.36 11.24 -0.84
N GLN A 226 4.18 10.65 -0.83
CA GLN A 226 3.47 10.23 -2.02
C GLN A 226 2.40 11.28 -2.33
N VAL A 227 2.27 11.68 -3.60
CA VAL A 227 1.23 12.59 -4.08
C VAL A 227 0.46 11.92 -5.19
N GLY A 228 -0.87 12.02 -5.15
CA GLY A 228 -1.75 11.37 -6.10
C GLY A 228 -2.80 12.31 -6.68
N ALA A 229 -3.10 12.10 -7.95
CA ALA A 229 -4.19 12.71 -8.69
C ALA A 229 -5.12 11.60 -9.21
N VAL A 230 -6.40 11.69 -8.86
CA VAL A 230 -7.46 10.85 -9.42
C VAL A 230 -8.03 11.59 -10.62
N CYS A 231 -7.87 11.01 -11.79
CA CYS A 231 -8.20 11.61 -13.07
C CYS A 231 -9.35 10.85 -13.72
N GLY A 232 -10.31 11.53 -14.33
CA GLY A 232 -11.39 10.91 -15.09
C GLY A 232 -11.57 11.56 -16.45
N GLY A 233 -12.23 10.85 -17.36
CA GLY A 233 -12.25 11.22 -18.77
C GLY A 233 -10.93 10.83 -19.47
N GLY A 234 -10.82 11.23 -20.73
CA GLY A 234 -9.80 10.72 -21.65
C GLY A 234 -10.42 9.65 -22.54
N SER A 235 -10.88 10.07 -23.71
CA SER A 235 -11.29 9.25 -24.84
C SER A 235 -10.08 8.78 -25.64
#